data_AF-A0A7S1CIZ8-F1
#
_entry.id   AF-A0A7S1CIZ8-F1
#
_cell.length_a   1.000
_cell.length_b   1.000
_cell.length_c   1.000
_cell.angle_alpha   90.00
_cell.angle_beta   90.00
_cell.angle_gamma   90.00
#
_symmetry.space_group_name_H-M   'P 1'
#
loop_
_entity.id
_entity.type
_entity.pdbx_description
1 polymer ?
#
loop_
_entity_poly.entity_id
_entity_poly.type
_entity_poly.pdbx_seq_one_letter_code
_entity_poly.pdbx_strand_id
1 'polypeptide(L)'
;AMGDAAVGDVDVDPLPYVDDEYDEPGMRDYVDNLVAEEMGTFVPRDYLVELPAPPEPTFGGSELLAAEYKRAMEGAPPRKLDATRYTPRAPEGEDARSLVAWKEAVRNARAQVEHTRAQVGSLELLQQFGGNAWRHSNVEAGLMAAALQRQLDAVRVAIDEVNQARKRRLDPHRPRFQALSRKWSETAENNLQLEVACAELERDVKRLRSEAEARGIVVPGAEGAAEGAAAVAGGEGAAGDAG
;
A
#
# COMPACT_ATOMS: atom_id res chain seq x y z
N ALA A 1 13.74 10.89 29.02
CA ALA A 1 14.48 12.02 28.43
C ALA A 1 15.70 11.46 27.71
N MET A 2 15.52 11.04 26.47
CA MET A 2 16.57 10.82 25.49
C MET A 2 15.92 11.22 24.18
N GLY A 3 16.43 12.32 23.61
CA GLY A 3 15.82 13.00 22.48
C GLY A 3 15.64 12.07 21.30
N ASP A 4 14.39 11.91 20.89
CA ASP A 4 14.04 11.54 19.53
C ASP A 4 14.58 12.70 18.68
N ALA A 5 15.73 12.47 18.05
CA ALA A 5 16.18 13.35 16.99
C ALA A 5 15.10 13.20 15.91
N ALA A 6 14.18 14.17 15.88
CA ALA A 6 13.29 14.34 14.76
C ALA A 6 14.19 14.39 13.52
N VAL A 7 14.27 13.27 12.81
CA VAL A 7 14.56 13.26 11.39
C VAL A 7 13.56 14.27 10.87
N GLY A 8 14.05 15.46 10.54
CA GLY A 8 13.19 16.52 10.01
C GLY A 8 12.33 15.87 8.94
N ASP A 9 11.03 16.08 9.01
CA ASP A 9 10.08 15.54 8.07
C ASP A 9 10.57 15.96 6.68
N VAL A 10 11.31 15.06 6.03
CA VAL A 10 11.79 15.29 4.68
C VAL A 10 10.49 15.14 3.91
N ASP A 11 9.88 16.26 3.58
CA ASP A 11 8.76 16.32 2.65
C ASP A 11 9.27 15.78 1.30
N VAL A 12 9.31 14.46 1.18
CA VAL A 12 9.56 13.76 -0.08
C VAL A 12 8.28 13.95 -0.88
N ASP A 13 8.29 14.90 -1.82
CA ASP A 13 7.21 15.06 -2.80
C ASP A 13 7.46 14.09 -3.95
N PRO A 14 6.79 12.92 -4.01
CA PRO A 14 6.91 12.05 -5.17
C PRO A 14 6.31 12.77 -6.37
N LEU A 15 6.96 12.67 -7.54
CA LEU A 15 6.48 13.28 -8.78
C LEU A 15 6.04 12.24 -9.83
N PRO A 16 4.96 11.45 -9.61
CA PRO A 16 4.54 10.37 -10.52
C PRO A 16 4.29 10.77 -11.98
N TYR A 17 3.97 12.04 -12.24
CA TYR A 17 3.69 12.54 -13.58
C TYR A 17 4.90 13.21 -14.26
N VAL A 18 6.02 13.35 -13.55
CA VAL A 18 7.27 13.96 -14.05
C VAL A 18 8.38 12.93 -14.18
N ASP A 19 8.50 12.02 -13.20
CA ASP A 19 9.53 10.99 -13.12
C ASP A 19 9.19 9.81 -14.04
N ASP A 20 9.83 9.76 -15.21
CA ASP A 20 9.62 8.69 -16.20
C ASP A 20 10.46 7.43 -15.86
N GLU A 21 11.44 7.54 -14.96
CA GLU A 21 12.34 6.44 -14.53
C GLU A 21 11.60 5.30 -13.82
N TYR A 22 10.44 5.58 -13.24
CA TYR A 22 9.62 4.56 -12.57
C TYR A 22 9.04 3.51 -13.53
N ASP A 23 8.83 3.89 -14.80
CA ASP A 23 8.30 3.01 -15.83
C ASP A 23 9.39 2.15 -16.50
N GLU A 24 10.66 2.32 -16.11
CA GLU A 24 11.75 1.50 -16.62
C GLU A 24 11.65 0.04 -16.15
N PRO A 25 11.76 -0.94 -17.06
CA PRO A 25 11.66 -2.34 -16.72
C PRO A 25 12.81 -2.75 -15.78
N GLY A 26 12.47 -3.29 -14.61
CA GLY A 26 13.42 -3.74 -13.58
C GLY A 26 13.76 -2.71 -12.50
N MET A 27 13.34 -1.45 -12.64
CA MET A 27 13.55 -0.42 -11.61
C MET A 27 12.80 -0.76 -10.32
N ARG A 28 11.57 -1.26 -10.43
CA ARG A 28 10.78 -1.71 -9.27
C ARG A 28 11.46 -2.85 -8.51
N ASP A 29 11.92 -3.87 -9.23
CA ASP A 29 12.61 -5.03 -8.62
C ASP A 29 13.92 -4.59 -7.94
N TYR A 30 14.65 -3.63 -8.53
CA TYR A 30 15.84 -3.06 -7.94
C TYR A 30 15.54 -2.31 -6.63
N VAL A 31 14.53 -1.43 -6.62
CA VAL A 31 14.11 -0.71 -5.42
C VAL A 31 13.58 -1.67 -4.34
N ASP A 32 12.78 -2.66 -4.72
CA ASP A 32 12.24 -3.66 -3.78
C ASP A 32 13.36 -4.47 -3.12
N ASN A 33 14.42 -4.82 -3.85
CA ASN A 33 15.60 -5.47 -3.28
C ASN A 33 16.33 -4.58 -2.27
N LEU A 34 16.52 -3.29 -2.60
CA LEU A 34 17.16 -2.34 -1.69
C LEU A 34 16.32 -2.13 -0.42
N VAL A 35 15.00 -2.04 -0.56
CA VAL A 35 14.07 -1.98 0.57
C VAL A 35 14.18 -3.25 1.42
N ALA A 36 14.26 -4.44 0.80
CA ALA A 36 14.41 -5.70 1.53
C ALA A 36 15.75 -5.80 2.28
N GLU A 37 16.84 -5.30 1.71
CA GLU A 37 18.14 -5.19 2.38
C GLU A 37 18.05 -4.28 3.62
N GLU A 38 17.42 -3.12 3.49
CA GLU A 38 17.21 -2.21 4.61
C GLU A 38 16.25 -2.78 5.66
N MET A 39 15.18 -3.47 5.26
CA MET A 39 14.29 -4.18 6.17
C MET A 39 14.98 -5.28 6.97
N GLY A 40 16.12 -5.79 6.49
CA GLY A 40 16.98 -6.70 7.25
C GLY A 40 17.82 -5.99 8.33
N THR A 41 18.08 -4.70 8.17
CA THR A 41 18.92 -3.89 9.06
C THR A 41 18.19 -3.45 10.33
N PHE A 42 16.87 -3.26 10.26
CA PHE A 42 16.06 -2.81 11.39
C PHE A 42 14.90 -3.76 11.69
N VAL A 43 14.44 -3.75 12.94
CA VAL A 43 13.17 -4.40 13.32
C VAL A 43 12.05 -3.41 13.01
N PRO A 44 11.12 -3.71 12.09
CA PRO A 44 10.02 -2.82 11.78
C PRO A 44 9.22 -2.47 13.03
N ARG A 45 8.89 -1.19 13.20
CA ARG A 45 7.93 -0.78 14.23
C ARG A 45 6.59 -1.45 13.94
N ASP A 46 5.88 -1.84 14.99
CA ASP A 46 4.56 -2.42 14.85
C ASP A 46 3.60 -1.36 14.28
N TYR A 47 3.26 -1.50 13.00
CA TYR A 47 2.38 -0.61 12.26
C TYR A 47 0.92 -0.71 12.73
N LEU A 48 0.60 -1.65 13.62
CA LEU A 48 -0.72 -1.82 14.20
C LEU A 48 -0.90 -1.11 15.54
N VAL A 49 0.14 -0.49 16.11
CA VAL A 49 0.05 0.17 17.44
C VAL A 49 -0.97 1.31 17.44
N GLU A 50 -1.12 2.02 16.33
CA GLU A 50 -2.07 3.12 16.19
C GLU A 50 -3.48 2.64 15.83
N LEU A 51 -3.61 1.40 15.37
CA LEU A 51 -4.89 0.81 15.03
C LEU A 51 -5.55 0.23 16.29
N PRO A 52 -6.83 0.53 16.55
CA PRO A 52 -7.54 -0.13 17.63
C PRO A 52 -7.55 -1.64 17.39
N ALA A 53 -7.36 -2.44 18.44
CA ALA A 53 -7.48 -3.88 18.35
C ALA A 53 -8.85 -4.24 17.73
N PRO A 54 -8.90 -5.25 16.83
CA PRO A 54 -10.14 -5.65 16.20
C PRO A 54 -11.14 -6.04 17.29
N PRO A 55 -12.41 -5.59 17.19
CA PRO A 55 -13.41 -5.93 18.18
C PRO A 55 -13.59 -7.45 18.24
N GLU A 56 -13.66 -8.00 19.44
CA GLU A 56 -13.99 -9.41 19.61
C GLU A 56 -15.38 -9.68 19.00
N PRO A 57 -15.58 -10.81 18.29
CA PRO A 57 -16.85 -11.09 17.65
C PRO A 57 -17.95 -11.24 18.71
N THR A 58 -18.84 -10.27 18.77
CA THR A 58 -20.02 -10.31 19.61
C THR A 58 -21.13 -11.09 18.90
N PHE A 59 -21.40 -12.32 19.34
CA PHE A 59 -22.45 -13.17 18.77
C PHE A 59 -23.89 -12.80 19.20
N GLY A 60 -24.15 -11.52 19.48
CA GLY A 60 -25.46 -11.03 19.91
C GLY A 60 -26.03 -11.74 21.15
N GLY A 61 -25.16 -12.26 22.03
CA GLY A 61 -25.55 -13.03 23.22
C GLY A 61 -25.87 -14.51 22.97
N SER A 62 -25.66 -15.02 21.76
CA SER A 62 -25.87 -16.45 21.45
C SER A 62 -24.75 -17.31 22.03
N GLU A 63 -25.06 -18.04 23.10
CA GLU A 63 -24.13 -19.00 23.73
C GLU A 63 -23.71 -20.12 22.77
N LEU A 64 -24.61 -20.54 21.87
CA LEU A 64 -24.33 -21.58 20.88
C LEU A 64 -23.24 -21.14 19.89
N LEU A 65 -23.35 -19.91 19.37
CA LEU A 65 -22.35 -19.38 18.44
C LEU A 65 -21.01 -19.14 19.15
N ALA A 66 -21.03 -18.67 20.39
CA ALA A 66 -19.82 -18.50 21.18
C ALA A 66 -19.10 -19.84 21.45
N ALA A 67 -19.85 -20.91 21.75
CA ALA A 67 -19.28 -22.24 21.93
C ALA A 67 -18.70 -22.82 20.62
N GLU A 68 -19.40 -22.62 19.51
CA GLU A 68 -18.93 -23.04 18.18
C GLU A 68 -17.67 -22.28 17.74
N TYR A 69 -17.59 -20.99 18.05
CA TYR A 69 -16.41 -20.16 17.82
C TYR A 69 -15.21 -20.62 18.63
N LYS A 70 -15.40 -20.92 19.93
CA LYS A 70 -14.35 -21.49 20.78
C LYS A 70 -13.83 -22.83 20.23
N ARG A 71 -14.75 -23.73 19.86
CA ARG A 71 -14.38 -25.00 19.23
C ARG A 71 -13.58 -24.79 17.93
N ALA A 72 -14.01 -23.84 17.09
CA ALA A 72 -13.31 -23.52 15.85
C ALA A 72 -11.90 -22.96 16.09
N MET A 73 -11.74 -22.10 17.11
CA MET A 73 -10.44 -21.61 17.58
C MET A 73 -9.52 -22.74 18.07
N GLU A 74 -10.10 -23.76 18.69
CA GLU A 74 -9.38 -24.97 19.12
C GLU A 74 -9.08 -25.94 17.96
N GLY A 75 -9.51 -25.63 16.73
CA GLY A 75 -9.31 -26.48 15.55
C GLY A 75 -10.10 -27.80 15.58
N ALA A 76 -11.05 -27.96 16.49
CA ALA A 76 -11.82 -29.19 16.61
C ALA A 76 -12.86 -29.30 15.47
N PRO A 77 -13.03 -30.51 14.90
CA PRO A 77 -13.92 -30.72 13.76
C PRO A 77 -15.38 -30.41 14.12
N PRO A 78 -16.19 -29.96 13.14
CA PRO A 78 -17.59 -29.63 13.39
C PRO A 78 -18.38 -30.87 13.82
N ARG A 79 -19.41 -30.65 14.64
CA ARG A 79 -20.33 -31.73 15.03
C ARG A 79 -21.01 -32.29 13.79
N LYS A 80 -20.94 -33.62 13.61
CA LYS A 80 -21.66 -34.30 12.53
C LYS A 80 -23.16 -34.05 12.67
N LEU A 81 -23.79 -33.60 11.59
CA LEU A 81 -25.24 -33.44 11.54
C LEU A 81 -25.89 -34.81 11.51
N ASP A 82 -26.83 -35.03 12.42
CA ASP A 82 -27.60 -36.26 12.44
C ASP A 82 -28.72 -36.18 11.39
N ALA A 83 -28.53 -36.89 10.28
CA ALA A 83 -29.52 -36.99 9.21
C ALA A 83 -30.67 -37.97 9.56
N THR A 84 -30.49 -38.85 10.54
CA THR A 84 -31.49 -39.86 10.92
C THR A 84 -32.74 -39.23 11.55
N ARG A 85 -32.62 -37.99 12.03
CA ARG A 85 -33.76 -37.20 12.52
C ARG A 85 -34.80 -36.95 11.44
N TYR A 86 -34.40 -36.78 10.18
CA TYR A 86 -35.30 -36.37 9.10
C TYR A 86 -35.93 -37.54 8.34
N THR A 87 -35.45 -38.76 8.56
CA THR A 87 -35.99 -39.97 7.95
C THR A 87 -36.62 -40.85 9.02
N PRO A 88 -37.95 -40.96 9.10
CA PRO A 88 -38.58 -41.87 10.04
C PRO A 88 -38.23 -43.31 9.62
N ARG A 89 -37.35 -43.97 10.39
CA ARG A 89 -36.97 -45.37 10.19
C ARG A 89 -37.57 -46.23 11.29
N ALA A 90 -38.07 -47.41 10.93
CA ALA A 90 -38.44 -48.41 11.91
C ALA A 90 -37.17 -48.98 12.58
N PRO A 91 -37.16 -49.21 13.90
CA PRO A 91 -36.02 -49.87 14.53
C PRO A 91 -35.88 -51.30 13.97
N GLU A 92 -34.66 -51.68 13.61
CA GLU A 92 -34.32 -52.96 12.98
C GLU A 92 -33.34 -53.75 13.88
N GLY A 93 -33.22 -55.06 13.70
CA GLY A 93 -32.25 -55.88 14.44
C GLY A 93 -32.53 -55.98 15.94
N GLU A 94 -31.53 -55.70 16.78
CA GLU A 94 -31.66 -55.74 18.25
C GLU A 94 -32.57 -54.63 18.79
N ASP A 95 -32.58 -53.45 18.14
CA ASP A 95 -33.42 -52.32 18.53
C ASP A 95 -34.92 -52.61 18.32
N ALA A 96 -35.26 -53.49 17.38
CA ALA A 96 -36.65 -53.92 17.18
C ALA A 96 -37.23 -54.68 18.39
N ARG A 97 -36.38 -55.20 19.28
CA ARG A 97 -36.78 -55.87 20.52
C ARG A 97 -36.90 -54.89 21.70
N SER A 98 -36.43 -53.65 21.54
CA SER A 98 -36.45 -52.63 22.59
C SER A 98 -37.69 -51.76 22.50
N LEU A 99 -38.49 -51.74 23.57
CA LEU A 99 -39.66 -50.86 23.67
C LEU A 99 -39.28 -49.37 23.59
N VAL A 100 -38.08 -49.01 24.06
CA VAL A 100 -37.60 -47.61 24.07
C VAL A 100 -37.35 -47.12 22.65
N ALA A 101 -36.66 -47.93 21.83
CA ALA A 101 -36.40 -47.61 20.43
C ALA A 101 -37.68 -47.41 19.62
N TRP A 102 -38.70 -48.26 19.85
CA TRP A 102 -40.02 -48.08 19.23
C TRP A 102 -40.73 -46.79 19.67
N LYS A 103 -40.66 -46.42 20.96
CA LYS A 103 -41.24 -45.16 21.45
C LYS A 103 -40.57 -43.94 20.84
N GLU A 104 -39.24 -43.97 20.69
CA GLU A 104 -38.48 -42.90 20.06
C GLU A 104 -38.78 -42.79 18.57
N ALA A 105 -38.85 -43.92 17.85
CA ALA A 105 -39.23 -43.95 16.44
C ALA A 105 -40.65 -43.39 16.21
N VAL A 106 -41.62 -43.76 17.06
CA VAL A 106 -42.99 -43.21 17.00
C VAL A 106 -43.00 -41.71 17.32
N ARG A 107 -42.23 -41.27 18.31
CA ARG A 107 -42.10 -39.84 18.63
C ARG A 107 -41.52 -39.06 17.46
N ASN A 108 -40.48 -39.58 16.80
CA ASN A 108 -39.89 -38.98 15.61
C ASN A 108 -40.91 -38.93 14.47
N ALA A 109 -41.59 -40.03 14.17
CA ALA A 109 -42.62 -40.08 13.13
C ALA A 109 -43.76 -39.06 13.37
N ARG A 110 -44.24 -38.93 14.62
CA ARG A 110 -45.23 -37.90 14.97
C ARG A 110 -44.69 -36.48 14.77
N ALA A 111 -43.46 -36.21 15.19
CA ALA A 111 -42.83 -34.92 14.97
C ALA A 111 -42.71 -34.59 13.47
N GLN A 112 -42.41 -35.59 12.64
CA GLN A 112 -42.36 -35.42 11.19
C GLN A 112 -43.72 -35.16 10.57
N VAL A 113 -44.79 -35.82 11.01
CA VAL A 113 -46.16 -35.54 10.54
C VAL A 113 -46.58 -34.11 10.85
N GLU A 114 -46.30 -33.62 12.06
CA GLU A 114 -46.59 -32.22 12.40
C GLU A 114 -45.70 -31.25 11.60
N HIS A 115 -44.44 -31.61 11.36
CA HIS A 115 -43.55 -30.81 10.53
C HIS A 115 -44.05 -30.71 9.08
N THR A 116 -44.43 -31.83 8.45
CA THR A 116 -44.96 -31.81 7.08
C THR A 116 -46.29 -31.05 7.01
N ARG A 117 -47.14 -31.15 8.03
CA ARG A 117 -48.36 -30.33 8.12
C ARG A 117 -48.05 -28.84 8.16
N ALA A 118 -47.05 -28.42 8.95
CA ALA A 118 -46.61 -27.03 8.99
C ALA A 118 -45.95 -26.58 7.66
N GLN A 119 -45.21 -27.47 7.01
CA GLN A 119 -44.64 -27.21 5.68
C GLN A 119 -45.72 -27.01 4.63
N VAL A 120 -46.79 -27.82 4.62
CA VAL A 120 -47.92 -27.64 3.70
C VAL A 120 -48.54 -26.25 3.86
N GLY A 121 -48.83 -25.82 5.08
CA GLY A 121 -49.34 -24.46 5.32
C GLY A 121 -48.37 -23.37 4.87
N SER A 122 -47.06 -23.58 5.07
CA SER A 122 -46.04 -22.64 4.59
C SER A 122 -45.95 -22.59 3.06
N LEU A 123 -46.11 -23.74 2.39
CA LEU A 123 -46.14 -23.85 0.93
C LEU A 123 -47.41 -23.24 0.34
N GLU A 124 -48.56 -23.36 1.00
CA GLU A 124 -49.79 -22.68 0.60
C GLU A 124 -49.61 -21.16 0.64
N LEU A 125 -48.99 -20.62 1.70
CA LEU A 125 -48.64 -19.20 1.79
C LEU A 125 -47.62 -18.80 0.70
N LEU A 126 -46.60 -19.62 0.47
CA LEU A 126 -45.62 -19.37 -0.59
C LEU A 126 -46.25 -19.40 -1.98
N GLN A 127 -47.22 -20.28 -2.23
CA GLN A 127 -47.94 -20.36 -3.49
C GLN A 127 -48.79 -19.10 -3.72
N GLN A 128 -49.40 -18.56 -2.66
CA GLN A 128 -50.23 -17.35 -2.74
C GLN A 128 -49.39 -16.06 -2.87
N PHE A 129 -48.33 -15.92 -2.06
CA PHE A 129 -47.60 -14.65 -1.92
C PHE A 129 -46.17 -14.67 -2.44
N GLY A 130 -45.56 -15.84 -2.60
CA GLY A 130 -44.14 -16.00 -2.93
C GLY A 130 -43.75 -15.33 -4.24
N GLY A 131 -44.59 -15.46 -5.28
CA GLY A 131 -44.32 -14.81 -6.57
C GLY A 131 -44.30 -13.28 -6.48
N ASN A 132 -45.20 -12.69 -5.69
CA ASN A 132 -45.25 -11.23 -5.49
C ASN A 132 -44.11 -10.75 -4.58
N ALA A 133 -43.84 -11.47 -3.49
CA ALA A 133 -42.75 -11.18 -2.58
C ALA A 133 -41.38 -11.24 -3.29
N TRP A 134 -41.17 -12.24 -4.15
CA TRP A 134 -39.94 -12.36 -4.93
C TRP A 134 -39.76 -11.20 -5.92
N ARG A 135 -40.83 -10.78 -6.61
CA ARG A 135 -40.76 -9.61 -7.49
C ARG A 135 -40.44 -8.34 -6.72
N HIS A 136 -41.01 -8.14 -5.53
CA HIS A 136 -40.69 -7.01 -4.67
C HIS A 136 -39.21 -7.02 -4.27
N SER A 137 -38.73 -8.16 -3.76
CA SER A 137 -37.32 -8.33 -3.39
C SER A 137 -36.37 -8.06 -4.55
N ASN A 138 -36.71 -8.47 -5.78
CA ASN A 138 -35.91 -8.16 -6.96
C ASN A 138 -35.87 -6.66 -7.27
N VAL A 139 -37.00 -5.96 -7.11
CA VAL A 139 -37.02 -4.50 -7.28
C VAL A 139 -36.16 -3.82 -6.22
N GLU A 140 -36.28 -4.21 -4.95
CA GLU A 140 -35.46 -3.67 -3.87
C GLU A 140 -33.97 -3.93 -4.11
N ALA A 141 -33.59 -5.14 -4.49
CA ALA A 141 -32.21 -5.49 -4.84
C ALA A 141 -31.70 -4.66 -6.02
N GLY A 142 -32.53 -4.41 -7.04
CA GLY A 142 -32.20 -3.55 -8.16
C GLY A 142 -31.99 -2.08 -7.75
N LEU A 143 -32.81 -1.56 -6.84
CA LEU A 143 -32.66 -0.21 -6.30
C LEU A 143 -31.37 -0.08 -5.47
N MET A 144 -31.06 -1.08 -4.63
CA MET A 144 -29.82 -1.13 -3.86
C MET A 144 -28.59 -1.18 -4.78
N ALA A 145 -28.63 -2.03 -5.82
CA ALA A 145 -27.55 -2.11 -6.80
C ALA A 145 -27.34 -0.77 -7.53
N ALA A 146 -28.41 -0.10 -7.96
CA ALA A 146 -28.33 1.20 -8.58
C ALA A 146 -27.79 2.28 -7.63
N ALA A 147 -28.13 2.23 -6.34
CA ALA A 147 -27.59 3.14 -5.33
C ALA A 147 -26.09 2.94 -5.11
N LEU A 148 -25.63 1.68 -4.99
CA LEU A 148 -24.22 1.34 -4.87
C LEU A 148 -23.43 1.75 -6.12
N GLN A 149 -24.00 1.54 -7.32
CA GLN A 149 -23.38 1.97 -8.56
C GLN A 149 -23.17 3.49 -8.60
N ARG A 150 -24.17 4.28 -8.17
CA ARG A 150 -24.03 5.74 -8.08
C ARG A 150 -22.96 6.17 -7.09
N GLN A 151 -22.85 5.50 -5.94
CA GLN A 151 -21.79 5.78 -4.96
C GLN A 151 -20.41 5.47 -5.54
N LEU A 152 -20.28 4.34 -6.23
CA LEU A 152 -19.04 3.94 -6.89
C LEU A 152 -18.65 4.93 -7.99
N ASP A 153 -19.60 5.39 -8.80
CA ASP A 153 -19.33 6.38 -9.84
C ASP A 153 -18.96 7.75 -9.25
N ALA A 154 -19.58 8.16 -8.13
CA ALA A 154 -19.18 9.36 -7.39
C ALA A 154 -17.74 9.27 -6.87
N VAL A 155 -17.34 8.11 -6.32
CA VAL A 155 -15.96 7.88 -5.87
C VAL A 155 -14.99 7.91 -7.05
N ARG A 156 -15.35 7.34 -8.21
CA ARG A 156 -14.52 7.42 -9.43
C ARG A 156 -14.30 8.87 -9.87
N VAL A 157 -15.35 9.67 -9.90
CA VAL A 157 -15.24 11.11 -10.23
C VAL A 157 -14.32 11.82 -9.23
N ALA A 158 -14.46 11.55 -7.92
CA ALA A 158 -13.57 12.12 -6.92
C ALA A 158 -12.11 11.71 -7.10
N ILE A 159 -11.85 10.44 -7.45
CA ILE A 159 -10.50 9.95 -7.78
C ILE A 159 -9.95 10.70 -9.01
N ASP A 160 -10.76 10.83 -10.06
CA ASP A 160 -10.36 11.53 -11.29
C ASP A 160 -10.09 13.02 -11.03
N GLU A 161 -10.90 13.69 -10.21
CA GLU A 161 -10.68 15.08 -9.79
C GLU A 161 -9.34 15.24 -9.05
N VAL A 162 -9.04 14.36 -8.10
CA VAL A 162 -7.75 14.35 -7.39
C VAL A 162 -6.58 14.11 -8.34
N ASN A 163 -6.70 13.13 -9.24
CA ASN A 163 -5.65 12.84 -10.22
C ASN A 163 -5.44 13.99 -11.20
N GLN A 164 -6.51 14.61 -11.69
CA GLN A 164 -6.43 15.81 -12.52
C GLN A 164 -5.80 16.99 -11.78
N ALA A 165 -6.15 17.20 -10.50
CA ALA A 165 -5.56 18.26 -9.68
C ALA A 165 -4.05 18.02 -9.49
N ARG A 166 -3.64 16.79 -9.16
CA ARG A 166 -2.21 16.40 -9.08
C ARG A 166 -1.50 16.66 -10.40
N LYS A 167 -2.07 16.19 -11.51
CA LYS A 167 -1.48 16.41 -12.84
C LYS A 167 -1.33 17.89 -13.18
N ARG A 168 -2.36 18.71 -12.97
CA ARG A 168 -2.30 20.16 -13.18
C ARG A 168 -1.23 20.84 -12.30
N ARG A 169 -1.03 20.35 -11.08
CA ARG A 169 0.03 20.83 -10.18
C ARG A 169 1.41 20.48 -10.74
N LEU A 170 1.61 19.26 -11.22
CA LEU A 170 2.94 18.73 -11.60
C LEU A 170 3.34 19.06 -13.04
N ASP A 171 2.41 19.12 -14.00
CA ASP A 171 2.67 19.34 -15.42
C ASP A 171 3.59 20.56 -15.70
N PRO A 172 3.43 21.72 -15.03
CA PRO A 172 4.32 22.88 -15.23
C PRO A 172 5.75 22.67 -14.73
N HIS A 173 6.00 21.71 -13.84
CA HIS A 173 7.34 21.46 -13.28
C HIS A 173 8.22 20.68 -14.26
N ARG A 174 7.65 19.81 -15.10
CA ARG A 174 8.41 19.03 -16.09
C ARG A 174 9.35 19.88 -16.96
N PRO A 175 8.89 20.95 -17.66
CA PRO A 175 9.79 21.78 -18.46
C PRO A 175 10.81 22.54 -17.59
N ARG A 176 10.46 22.88 -16.34
CA ARG A 176 11.40 23.53 -15.39
C ARG A 176 12.53 22.58 -15.00
N PHE A 177 12.22 21.32 -14.69
CA PHE A 177 13.22 20.29 -14.41
C PHE A 177 14.14 20.05 -15.61
N GLN A 178 13.57 19.93 -16.82
CA GLN A 178 14.38 19.78 -18.04
C GLN A 178 15.29 20.99 -18.29
N ALA A 179 14.80 22.21 -18.06
CA ALA A 179 15.63 23.42 -18.19
C ALA A 179 16.74 23.48 -17.13
N LEU A 180 16.46 23.07 -15.89
CA LEU A 180 17.45 23.05 -14.82
C LEU A 180 18.51 21.97 -15.05
N SER A 181 18.10 20.77 -15.47
CA SER A 181 19.00 19.67 -15.83
C SER A 181 19.96 20.08 -16.97
N ARG A 182 19.45 20.74 -18.02
CA ARG A 182 20.27 21.27 -19.12
C ARG A 182 21.24 22.36 -18.66
N LYS A 183 20.79 23.29 -17.81
CA LYS A 183 21.68 24.33 -17.25
C LYS A 183 22.78 23.72 -16.39
N TRP A 184 22.44 22.69 -15.61
CA TRP A 184 23.41 21.97 -14.81
C TRP A 184 24.44 21.26 -15.69
N SER A 185 24.02 20.52 -16.72
CA SER A 185 24.95 19.85 -17.63
C SER A 185 25.83 20.85 -18.38
N GLU A 186 25.26 21.95 -18.87
CA GLU A 186 26.01 23.03 -19.54
C GLU A 186 27.04 23.67 -18.59
N THR A 187 26.67 23.93 -17.34
CA THR A 187 27.60 24.50 -16.35
C THR A 187 28.71 23.52 -16.00
N ALA A 188 28.39 22.23 -15.85
CA ALA A 188 29.39 21.18 -15.61
C ALA A 188 30.36 21.03 -16.79
N GLU A 189 29.85 21.03 -18.03
CA GLU A 189 30.65 20.99 -19.25
C GLU A 189 31.53 22.24 -19.38
N ASN A 190 30.99 23.43 -19.12
CA ASN A 190 31.74 24.68 -19.17
C ASN A 190 32.84 24.72 -18.10
N ASN A 191 32.55 24.28 -16.87
CA ASN A 191 33.57 24.19 -15.82
C ASN A 191 34.70 23.23 -16.21
N LEU A 192 34.35 22.06 -16.78
CA LEU A 192 35.36 21.10 -17.25
C LEU A 192 36.20 21.66 -18.40
N GLN A 193 35.59 22.40 -19.34
CA GLN A 193 36.32 23.09 -20.41
C GLN A 193 37.25 24.18 -19.87
N LEU A 194 36.80 24.94 -18.86
CA LEU A 194 37.62 25.95 -18.19
C LEU A 194 38.82 25.31 -17.47
N GLU A 195 38.61 24.21 -16.74
CA GLU A 195 39.69 23.48 -16.07
C GLU A 195 40.75 22.98 -17.07
N VAL A 196 40.33 22.44 -18.21
CA VAL A 196 41.24 22.00 -19.28
C VAL A 196 42.04 23.18 -19.85
N ALA A 197 41.37 24.30 -20.18
CA ALA A 197 42.03 25.49 -20.70
C ALA A 197 43.01 26.11 -19.68
N CYS A 198 42.64 26.16 -18.39
CA CYS A 198 43.53 26.58 -17.31
C CYS A 198 44.76 25.67 -17.21
N ALA A 199 44.58 24.35 -17.29
CA ALA A 199 45.69 23.40 -17.25
C ALA A 199 46.64 23.54 -18.45
N GLU A 200 46.12 23.84 -19.64
CA GLU A 200 46.94 24.13 -20.84
C GLU A 200 47.72 25.44 -20.70
N LEU A 201 47.07 26.52 -20.26
CA LEU A 201 47.72 27.80 -20.01
C LEU A 201 48.78 27.70 -18.92
N GLU A 202 48.54 26.92 -17.86
CA GLU A 202 49.54 26.66 -16.82
C GLU A 202 50.77 25.91 -17.36
N ARG A 203 50.58 24.96 -18.28
CA ARG A 203 51.69 24.26 -18.95
C ARG A 203 52.49 25.23 -19.82
N ASP A 204 51.82 26.10 -20.56
CA ASP A 204 52.48 27.11 -21.39
C ASP A 204 53.22 28.16 -20.56
N VAL A 205 52.64 28.62 -19.45
CA VAL A 205 53.32 29.54 -18.51
C VAL A 205 54.54 28.85 -17.89
N LYS A 206 54.43 27.58 -17.48
CA LYS A 206 55.60 26.81 -16.97
C LYS A 206 56.70 26.69 -18.02
N ARG A 207 56.35 26.42 -19.28
CA ARG A 207 57.30 26.35 -20.42
C ARG A 207 57.97 27.70 -20.69
N LEU A 208 57.20 28.78 -20.77
CA LEU A 208 57.75 30.12 -21.03
C LEU A 208 58.61 30.62 -19.87
N ARG A 209 58.26 30.29 -18.62
CA ARG A 209 59.09 30.59 -17.44
C ARG A 209 60.43 29.87 -17.50
N SER A 210 60.44 28.56 -17.81
CA SER A 210 61.71 27.82 -17.93
C SER A 210 62.57 28.33 -19.10
N GLU A 211 61.96 28.72 -20.22
CA GLU A 211 62.67 29.37 -21.34
C GLU A 211 63.24 30.76 -20.97
N ALA A 212 62.51 31.56 -20.18
CA ALA A 212 62.96 32.87 -19.72
C ALA A 212 64.10 32.77 -18.68
N GLU A 213 64.02 31.81 -17.76
CA GLU A 213 65.08 31.47 -16.81
C GLU A 213 66.35 31.02 -17.54
N ALA A 214 66.22 30.16 -18.57
CA ALA A 214 67.35 29.74 -19.41
C ALA A 214 68.02 30.89 -20.19
N ARG A 215 67.29 31.99 -20.43
CA ARG A 215 67.79 33.21 -21.10
C ARG A 215 68.24 34.31 -20.13
N GLY A 216 68.18 34.07 -18.81
CA GLY A 216 68.67 35.00 -17.78
C GLY A 216 67.78 36.22 -17.53
N ILE A 217 66.49 36.17 -17.91
CA ILE A 217 65.53 37.26 -17.68
C ILE A 217 64.77 36.99 -16.37
N VAL A 218 64.91 37.86 -15.38
CA VAL A 218 64.18 37.76 -14.10
C VAL A 218 62.71 38.11 -14.35
N VAL A 219 61.82 37.11 -14.24
CA VAL A 219 60.37 37.31 -14.37
C VAL A 219 59.83 37.86 -13.03
N PRO A 220 59.22 39.07 -12.99
CA PRO A 220 58.64 39.60 -11.77
C PRO A 220 57.34 38.86 -11.46
N GLY A 221 57.22 38.31 -10.24
CA GLY A 221 55.98 37.68 -9.76
C GLY A 221 56.15 36.36 -8.99
N ALA A 222 57.38 35.88 -8.77
CA ALA A 222 57.62 34.63 -8.05
C ALA A 222 57.21 34.65 -6.56
N GLU A 223 57.00 35.83 -5.96
CA GLU A 223 56.75 35.95 -4.51
C GLU A 223 55.26 36.12 -4.13
N GLY A 224 54.36 36.46 -5.07
CA GLY A 224 52.95 36.81 -4.76
C GLY A 224 51.91 35.71 -5.01
N ALA A 225 52.26 34.61 -5.68
CA ALA A 225 51.28 33.58 -6.06
C ALA A 225 50.92 32.61 -4.92
N ALA A 226 51.70 32.56 -3.84
CA ALA A 226 51.42 31.70 -2.69
C ALA A 226 50.30 32.25 -1.78
N GLU A 227 50.06 33.57 -1.74
CA GLU A 227 49.01 34.16 -0.89
C GLU A 227 47.61 34.09 -1.53
N GLY A 228 47.49 34.12 -2.86
CA GLY A 228 46.19 34.09 -3.56
C GLY A 228 45.49 32.73 -3.54
N ALA A 229 46.25 31.63 -3.48
CA ALA A 229 45.68 30.28 -3.44
C ALA A 229 45.01 29.94 -2.10
N ALA A 230 45.42 30.59 -1.00
CA ALA A 230 44.81 30.39 0.32
C ALA A 230 43.49 31.18 0.50
N ALA A 231 43.32 32.31 -0.20
CA ALA A 231 42.14 33.15 -0.06
C ALA A 231 40.89 32.60 -0.80
N VAL A 232 41.08 31.87 -1.90
CA VAL A 232 39.95 31.30 -2.66
C VAL A 232 39.37 30.05 -1.99
N ALA A 233 40.15 29.36 -1.15
CA ALA A 233 39.67 28.20 -0.36
C ALA A 233 38.81 28.58 0.87
N GLY A 234 38.72 29.86 1.23
CA GLY A 234 37.98 30.34 2.41
C GLY A 234 36.59 30.94 2.15
N GLY A 235 36.13 30.95 0.89
CA GLY A 235 34.95 31.71 0.45
C GLY A 235 33.65 30.92 0.27
N GLU A 236 33.64 29.60 0.45
CA GLU A 236 32.42 28.77 0.35
C GLU A 236 31.88 28.43 1.74
N GLY A 237 31.11 29.35 2.32
CA GLY A 237 30.53 29.12 3.64
C GLY A 237 29.58 30.22 4.12
N ALA A 238 28.74 30.79 3.25
CA ALA A 238 27.62 31.64 3.69
C ALA A 238 26.64 31.94 2.54
N ALA A 239 25.81 30.97 2.15
CA ALA A 239 24.55 31.26 1.43
C ALA A 239 23.62 30.05 1.55
N GLY A 240 23.07 29.88 2.76
CA GLY A 240 22.07 28.85 3.08
C GLY A 240 21.17 29.37 4.18
N ASP A 241 20.54 30.52 3.96
CA ASP A 241 19.36 30.96 4.71
C ASP A 241 18.60 32.01 3.90
N ALA A 242 17.51 31.58 3.25
CA ALA A 242 16.38 32.42 2.88
C ALA A 242 15.24 31.55 2.33
N GLY A 243 14.17 31.40 3.13
CA GLY A 243 12.77 31.37 2.70
C GLY A 243 12.26 30.11 2.01
#